data_AF-A0A923HVJ3-F1
#
_entry.id   AF-A0A923HVJ3-F1
#
_cell.length_a   1.000
_cell.length_b   1.000
_cell.length_c   1.000
_cell.angle_alpha   90.00
_cell.angle_beta   90.00
_cell.angle_gamma   90.00
#
_symmetry.space_group_name_H-M   'P 1'
#
loop_
_entity.id
_entity.type
_entity.pdbx_description
1 polymer ?
#
loop_
_entity_poly.entity_id
_entity_poly.type
_entity_poly.pdbx_seq_one_letter_code
_entity_poly.pdbx_strand_id
1 'polypeptide(L)'
;MSIFLKEIKKPLLVTLTLLLICGLAYPMLLTGASQVFFPKQANGSLVTVDGNAVGSELVGQDFTDTRFMKCRPSAVNYNTYTQEDKDNGDYTGIASGSKNYASTNPELSNRVQDDISEFLKSNPSVKAEDIPTDLLTASGSGLDPHISPESAAIQISALAEATGLSQDRLKEIVRENTQGKVLGIFGEETVNVLMVNLQIAKDLNLVK
;
A
#
# COMPACT_ATOMS: atom_id res chain seq x y z
N MET A 1 57.97 6.44 4.09
CA MET A 1 56.88 7.01 4.90
C MET A 1 56.29 8.29 4.30
N SER A 2 57.07 9.32 3.96
CA SER A 2 56.51 10.65 3.57
C SER A 2 55.80 10.69 2.21
N ILE A 3 56.23 9.89 1.23
CA ILE A 3 55.56 9.80 -0.09
C ILE A 3 54.17 9.19 0.08
N PHE A 4 54.05 8.07 0.80
CA PHE A 4 52.76 7.42 1.09
C PHE A 4 51.77 8.34 1.81
N LEU A 5 52.22 9.10 2.82
CA LEU A 5 51.41 10.10 3.52
C LEU A 5 50.98 11.27 2.62
N LYS A 6 51.79 11.62 1.61
CA LYS A 6 51.47 12.68 0.64
C LYS A 6 50.47 12.21 -0.41
N GLU A 7 50.58 10.96 -0.85
CA GLU A 7 49.67 10.35 -1.82
C GLU A 7 48.28 10.07 -1.22
N ILE A 8 48.18 9.70 0.07
CA ILE A 8 46.87 9.39 0.69
C ILE A 8 46.05 10.63 1.06
N LYS A 9 46.69 11.80 1.21
CA LYS A 9 46.04 13.03 1.67
C LYS A 9 44.93 13.50 0.72
N LYS A 10 45.16 13.46 -0.59
CA LYS A 10 44.19 13.93 -1.59
C LYS A 10 42.96 13.01 -1.68
N PRO A 11 43.11 11.68 -1.83
CA PRO A 11 41.98 10.76 -1.78
C PRO A 11 41.18 10.88 -0.47
N LEU A 12 41.87 10.94 0.68
CA LEU A 12 41.19 11.09 1.98
C LEU A 12 40.37 12.39 2.05
N LEU A 13 40.93 13.52 1.60
CA LEU A 13 40.22 14.79 1.60
C LEU A 13 39.01 14.77 0.66
N VAL A 14 39.14 14.18 -0.52
CA VAL A 14 38.02 14.03 -1.46
C VAL A 14 36.93 13.14 -0.85
N THR A 15 37.29 12.00 -0.26
CA THR A 15 36.35 11.10 0.41
C THR A 15 35.62 11.81 1.55
N LEU A 16 36.32 12.54 2.43
CA LEU A 16 35.70 13.29 3.52
C LEU A 16 34.80 14.42 3.01
N THR A 17 35.22 15.11 1.94
CA THR A 17 34.42 16.18 1.33
C THR A 17 33.14 15.62 0.73
N LEU A 18 33.20 14.54 -0.04
CA LEU A 18 32.01 13.89 -0.60
C LEU A 18 31.14 13.26 0.47
N LEU A 19 31.72 12.73 1.55
CA LEU A 19 30.95 12.24 2.69
C LEU A 19 30.14 13.37 3.34
N LEU A 20 30.75 14.55 3.57
CA LEU A 20 30.05 15.69 4.14
C LEU A 20 29.01 16.26 3.18
N ILE A 21 29.33 16.35 1.88
CA ILE A 21 28.37 16.88 0.89
C ILE A 21 27.20 15.91 0.71
N CYS A 22 27.46 14.65 0.38
CA CYS A 22 26.42 13.68 0.03
C CYS A 22 25.74 13.05 1.25
N GLY A 23 26.44 12.95 2.37
CA GLY A 23 25.93 12.31 3.60
C GLY A 23 25.33 13.30 4.61
N LEU A 24 25.60 14.60 4.49
CA LEU A 24 25.10 15.60 5.43
C LEU A 24 24.46 16.81 4.73
N ALA A 25 25.22 17.56 3.93
CA ALA A 25 24.72 18.81 3.34
C ALA A 25 23.52 18.57 2.41
N TYR A 26 23.62 17.57 1.52
CA TYR A 26 22.55 17.24 0.58
C TYR A 26 21.29 16.69 1.27
N PRO A 27 21.36 15.68 2.16
CA PRO A 27 20.18 15.23 2.90
C PRO A 27 19.52 16.34 3.72
N MET A 28 20.29 17.16 4.45
CA MET A 28 19.71 18.25 5.24
C MET A 28 19.03 19.30 4.36
N LEU A 29 19.65 19.68 3.24
CA LEU A 29 19.04 20.63 2.30
C LEU A 29 17.73 20.07 1.74
N LEU A 30 17.73 18.81 1.30
CA LEU A 30 16.52 18.16 0.78
C LEU A 30 15.43 18.00 1.83
N THR A 31 15.77 17.61 3.06
CA THR A 31 14.82 17.50 4.17
C THR A 31 14.23 18.87 4.49
N GLY A 32 15.07 19.90 4.62
CA GLY A 32 14.62 21.27 4.89
C GLY A 32 13.69 21.80 3.79
N ALA A 33 14.09 21.64 2.53
CA ALA A 33 13.26 22.05 1.39
C ALA A 33 11.93 21.27 1.33
N SER A 34 11.98 19.95 1.50
CA SER A 34 10.78 19.09 1.48
C SER A 34 9.81 19.45 2.60
N GLN A 35 10.29 19.78 3.80
CA GLN A 35 9.44 20.19 4.91
C GLN A 35 8.80 21.57 4.68
N VAL A 36 9.48 22.48 3.99
CA VAL A 36 8.94 23.81 3.66
C VAL A 36 7.88 23.75 2.56
N PHE A 37 8.16 23.01 1.48
CA PHE A 37 7.30 23.01 0.29
C PHE A 37 6.26 21.88 0.26
N PHE A 38 6.57 20.72 0.85
CA PHE A 38 5.75 19.51 0.79
C PHE A 38 5.66 18.79 2.15
N PRO A 39 5.26 19.46 3.24
CA PRO A 39 5.28 18.88 4.58
C PRO A 39 4.43 17.63 4.69
N LYS A 40 3.28 17.56 4.02
CA LYS A 40 2.41 16.36 4.07
C LYS A 40 3.14 15.13 3.53
N GLN A 41 3.73 15.25 2.34
CA GLN A 41 4.44 14.16 1.66
C GLN A 41 5.76 13.82 2.36
N ALA A 42 6.51 14.84 2.82
CA ALA A 42 7.77 14.66 3.55
C ALA A 42 7.59 13.90 4.86
N ASN A 43 6.42 14.02 5.50
CA ASN A 43 6.05 13.30 6.71
C ASN A 43 5.24 12.02 6.43
N GLY A 44 5.28 11.51 5.18
CA GLY A 44 4.75 10.19 4.83
C GLY A 44 3.28 10.16 4.39
N SER A 45 2.68 11.31 4.06
CA SER A 45 1.27 11.42 3.63
C SER A 45 0.30 10.73 4.59
N LEU A 46 0.51 10.92 5.89
CA LEU A 46 -0.32 10.32 6.92
C LEU A 46 -1.76 10.83 6.83
N VAL A 47 -2.69 9.89 6.98
CA VAL A 47 -4.12 10.17 7.10
C VAL A 47 -4.48 10.15 8.58
N THR A 48 -5.13 11.21 9.04
CA THR A 48 -5.54 11.35 10.44
C THR A 48 -7.04 11.46 10.56
N VAL A 49 -7.58 10.80 11.59
CA VAL A 49 -9.01 10.74 11.91
C VAL A 49 -9.11 10.89 13.41
N ASP A 50 -9.96 11.81 13.89
CA ASP A 50 -10.10 12.12 15.31
C ASP A 50 -8.76 12.44 16.02
N GLY A 51 -7.82 13.06 15.29
CA GLY A 51 -6.48 13.39 15.80
C GLY A 51 -5.49 12.22 15.87
N ASN A 52 -5.90 11.01 15.50
CA ASN A 52 -5.05 9.82 15.47
C ASN A 52 -4.62 9.50 14.05
N ALA A 53 -3.36 9.10 13.86
CA ALA A 53 -2.88 8.59 12.58
C ALA A 53 -3.45 7.18 12.34
N VAL A 54 -4.30 7.05 11.33
CA VAL A 54 -4.95 5.79 10.98
C VAL A 54 -4.29 5.08 9.81
N GLY A 55 -3.40 5.75 9.08
CA GLY A 55 -2.68 5.16 7.95
C GLY A 55 -1.90 6.19 7.14
N SER A 56 -1.46 5.79 5.94
CA SER A 56 -0.85 6.65 4.94
C SER A 56 -1.58 6.46 3.62
N GLU A 57 -1.72 7.53 2.83
CA GLU A 57 -2.25 7.45 1.46
C GLU A 57 -1.42 6.52 0.56
N LEU A 58 -0.19 6.20 0.96
CA LEU A 58 0.79 5.44 0.18
C LEU A 58 0.97 3.99 0.66
N VAL A 59 0.27 3.56 1.72
CA VAL A 59 0.46 2.24 2.32
C VAL A 59 -0.90 1.56 2.49
N GLY A 60 -1.04 0.38 1.86
CA GLY A 60 -2.23 -0.47 2.01
C GLY A 60 -2.35 -1.04 3.42
N GLN A 61 -3.55 -1.47 3.78
CA GLN A 61 -3.85 -2.12 5.05
C GLN A 61 -4.65 -3.38 4.79
N ASP A 62 -4.56 -4.33 5.71
CA ASP A 62 -5.43 -5.50 5.70
C ASP A 62 -6.79 -5.15 6.34
N PHE A 63 -7.84 -5.23 5.52
CA PHE A 63 -9.22 -4.98 5.95
C PHE A 63 -9.99 -6.30 5.99
N THR A 64 -10.24 -6.80 7.20
CA THR A 64 -10.88 -8.11 7.42
C THR A 64 -12.39 -8.02 7.69
N ASP A 65 -12.89 -6.85 8.08
CA ASP A 65 -14.32 -6.60 8.29
C ASP A 65 -15.05 -6.50 6.93
N THR A 66 -16.16 -7.22 6.79
CA THR A 66 -16.93 -7.32 5.54
C THR A 66 -17.55 -5.99 5.10
N ARG A 67 -17.62 -4.99 5.98
CA ARG A 67 -18.09 -3.65 5.66
C ARG A 67 -17.06 -2.81 4.90
N PHE A 68 -15.82 -3.28 4.78
CA PHE A 68 -14.73 -2.55 4.14
C PHE A 68 -14.22 -3.27 2.89
N MET A 69 -13.78 -2.46 1.93
CA MET A 69 -13.21 -2.91 0.68
C MET A 69 -11.86 -3.58 0.92
N LYS A 70 -11.63 -4.71 0.25
CA LYS A 70 -10.38 -5.46 0.31
C LYS A 70 -9.35 -4.90 -0.66
N CYS A 71 -8.11 -4.88 -0.20
CA CYS A 71 -6.92 -4.60 -1.01
C CYS A 71 -6.51 -5.84 -1.80
N ARG A 72 -5.42 -5.71 -2.57
CA ARG A 72 -4.72 -6.83 -3.21
C ARG A 72 -4.15 -7.79 -2.15
N PRO A 73 -3.90 -9.06 -2.48
CA PRO A 73 -3.14 -9.95 -1.60
C PRO A 73 -1.77 -9.37 -1.27
N SER A 74 -1.30 -9.56 -0.04
CA SER A 74 0.00 -9.08 0.41
C SER A 74 0.88 -10.23 0.87
N ALA A 75 2.11 -10.28 0.36
CA ALA A 75 3.12 -11.25 0.78
C ALA A 75 3.73 -10.96 2.17
N VAL A 76 3.55 -9.74 2.68
CA VAL A 76 4.09 -9.25 3.97
C VAL A 76 2.97 -8.85 4.93
N ASN A 77 1.77 -9.36 4.70
CA ASN A 77 0.55 -9.04 5.45
C ASN A 77 0.35 -7.54 5.75
N TYR A 78 0.67 -6.64 4.81
CA TYR A 78 0.63 -5.18 5.04
C TYR A 78 1.37 -4.68 6.29
N ASN A 79 2.30 -5.47 6.84
CA ASN A 79 2.90 -5.31 8.16
C ASN A 79 1.89 -5.21 9.32
N THR A 80 0.68 -5.74 9.18
CA THR A 80 -0.32 -5.85 10.23
C THR A 80 -0.16 -7.19 10.94
N TYR A 81 0.46 -7.19 12.13
CA TYR A 81 0.70 -8.40 12.90
C TYR A 81 0.13 -8.27 14.31
N THR A 82 -0.49 -9.34 14.79
CA THR A 82 -0.98 -9.48 16.16
C THR A 82 0.15 -9.90 17.11
N GLN A 83 -0.13 -9.89 18.42
CA GLN A 83 0.82 -10.44 19.38
C GLN A 83 0.96 -11.96 19.23
N GLU A 84 -0.11 -12.65 18.85
CA GLU A 84 -0.09 -14.08 18.59
C GLU A 84 0.87 -14.44 17.45
N ASP A 85 0.84 -13.66 16.35
CA ASP A 85 1.78 -13.82 15.22
C ASP A 85 3.25 -13.64 15.65
N LYS A 86 3.50 -12.87 16.71
CA LYS A 86 4.86 -12.71 17.27
C LYS A 86 5.25 -13.90 18.12
N ASP A 87 4.30 -14.43 18.88
CA ASP A 87 4.54 -15.51 19.84
C ASP A 87 4.70 -16.87 19.13
N ASN A 88 4.01 -17.07 18.01
CA ASN A 88 4.06 -18.30 17.22
C ASN A 88 5.19 -18.34 16.16
N GLY A 89 5.88 -17.21 15.93
CA GLY A 89 6.99 -17.08 14.99
C GLY A 89 6.61 -16.69 13.56
N ASP A 90 5.35 -16.37 13.28
CA ASP A 90 4.88 -15.92 11.97
C ASP A 90 5.34 -14.49 11.63
N TYR A 91 5.56 -13.65 12.66
CA TYR A 91 6.15 -12.34 12.51
C TYR A 91 7.65 -12.41 12.20
N THR A 92 8.01 -12.03 10.97
CA THR A 92 9.40 -12.05 10.48
C THR A 92 10.08 -10.68 10.50
N GLY A 93 9.44 -9.66 11.05
CA GLY A 93 9.90 -8.27 11.03
C GLY A 93 9.07 -7.39 10.09
N ILE A 94 9.40 -6.09 10.05
CA ILE A 94 8.82 -5.16 9.08
C ILE A 94 9.46 -5.42 7.72
N ALA A 95 8.65 -5.66 6.70
CA ALA A 95 9.12 -6.01 5.36
C ALA A 95 8.38 -5.24 4.25
N SER A 96 9.02 -5.19 3.09
CA SER A 96 8.45 -4.78 1.82
C SER A 96 8.98 -5.72 0.76
N GLY A 97 8.11 -6.25 -0.09
CA GLY A 97 8.45 -7.19 -1.15
C GLY A 97 7.32 -8.16 -1.47
N SER A 98 7.66 -9.15 -2.30
CA SER A 98 6.78 -10.23 -2.71
C SER A 98 7.48 -11.58 -2.59
N LYS A 99 6.72 -12.68 -2.68
CA LYS A 99 7.27 -14.05 -2.69
C LYS A 99 8.06 -14.38 -3.97
N ASN A 100 7.95 -13.56 -5.02
CA ASN A 100 8.68 -13.70 -6.29
C ASN A 100 8.52 -15.07 -6.96
N TYR A 101 7.33 -15.66 -6.89
CA TYR A 101 7.03 -16.92 -7.56
C TYR A 101 7.10 -16.80 -9.08
N ALA A 102 7.73 -17.76 -9.73
CA ALA A 102 7.67 -17.91 -11.19
C ALA A 102 6.32 -18.51 -11.62
N SER A 103 5.90 -18.26 -12.86
CA SER A 103 4.65 -18.81 -13.42
C SER A 103 4.61 -20.35 -13.46
N THR A 104 5.76 -21.01 -13.38
CA THR A 104 5.90 -22.47 -13.33
C THR A 104 5.93 -23.03 -11.90
N ASN A 105 5.93 -22.18 -10.88
CA ASN A 105 5.94 -22.63 -9.49
C ASN A 105 4.52 -23.05 -9.05
N PRO A 106 4.31 -24.30 -8.61
CA PRO A 106 3.00 -24.77 -8.18
C PRO A 106 2.43 -24.00 -6.97
N GLU A 107 3.26 -23.43 -6.10
CA GLU A 107 2.81 -22.62 -4.96
C GLU A 107 2.06 -21.36 -5.39
N LEU A 108 2.40 -20.80 -6.55
CA LEU A 108 1.66 -19.66 -7.10
C LEU A 108 0.21 -20.04 -7.39
N SER A 109 0.01 -21.18 -8.06
CA SER A 109 -1.32 -21.67 -8.41
C SER A 109 -2.14 -21.99 -7.17
N ASN A 110 -1.54 -22.62 -6.16
CA ASN A 110 -2.23 -22.92 -4.90
C ASN A 110 -2.68 -21.64 -4.19
N ARG A 111 -1.77 -20.66 -4.02
CA ARG A 111 -2.10 -19.36 -3.42
C ARG A 111 -3.23 -18.66 -4.17
N VAL A 112 -3.18 -18.62 -5.52
CA VAL A 112 -4.27 -17.99 -6.31
C VAL A 112 -5.60 -18.68 -6.05
N GLN A 113 -5.63 -20.02 -5.98
CA GLN A 113 -6.86 -20.77 -5.70
C GLN A 113 -7.39 -20.48 -4.29
N ASP A 114 -6.51 -20.34 -3.30
CA ASP A 114 -6.87 -19.98 -1.94
C ASP A 114 -7.45 -18.55 -1.90
N ASP A 115 -6.79 -17.59 -2.56
CA ASP A 115 -7.24 -16.19 -2.63
C ASP A 115 -8.60 -16.06 -3.34
N ILE A 116 -8.81 -16.80 -4.45
CA ILE A 116 -10.12 -16.87 -5.12
C ILE A 116 -11.18 -17.39 -4.14
N SER A 117 -10.88 -18.50 -3.46
CA SER A 117 -11.81 -19.14 -2.55
C SER A 117 -12.16 -18.22 -1.38
N GLU A 118 -11.19 -17.49 -0.84
CA GLU A 118 -11.41 -16.52 0.22
C GLU A 118 -12.21 -15.31 -0.25
N PHE A 119 -11.88 -14.77 -1.42
CA PHE A 119 -12.58 -13.63 -2.00
C PHE A 119 -14.06 -13.93 -2.23
N LEU A 120 -14.38 -15.12 -2.76
CA LEU A 120 -15.74 -15.57 -3.03
C LEU A 120 -16.56 -15.81 -1.75
N LYS A 121 -15.93 -16.16 -0.61
CA LYS A 121 -16.65 -16.24 0.68
C LYS A 121 -17.23 -14.88 1.10
N SER A 122 -16.51 -13.80 0.80
CA SER A 122 -16.96 -12.44 1.10
C SER A 122 -17.82 -11.84 -0.02
N ASN A 123 -17.79 -12.42 -1.23
CA ASN A 123 -18.49 -11.92 -2.41
C ASN A 123 -19.23 -13.05 -3.14
N PRO A 124 -20.26 -13.67 -2.53
CA PRO A 124 -20.89 -14.89 -3.05
C PRO A 124 -21.65 -14.69 -4.37
N SER A 125 -22.01 -13.45 -4.71
CA SER A 125 -22.66 -13.10 -5.99
C SER A 125 -21.69 -13.03 -7.17
N VAL A 126 -20.38 -13.04 -6.91
CA VAL A 126 -19.33 -12.92 -7.92
C VAL A 126 -18.95 -14.31 -8.46
N LYS A 127 -18.70 -14.42 -9.76
CA LYS A 127 -18.13 -15.63 -10.34
C LYS A 127 -16.60 -15.53 -10.35
N ALA A 128 -15.93 -16.67 -10.17
CA ALA A 128 -14.47 -16.74 -10.18
C ALA A 128 -13.85 -16.14 -11.47
N GLU A 129 -14.53 -16.33 -12.60
CA GLU A 129 -14.11 -15.86 -13.93
C GLU A 129 -14.13 -14.33 -14.06
N ASP A 130 -14.97 -13.66 -13.27
CA ASP A 130 -15.18 -12.22 -13.32
C ASP A 130 -14.21 -11.46 -12.39
N ILE A 131 -13.45 -12.17 -11.53
CA ILE A 131 -12.51 -11.55 -10.58
C ILE A 131 -11.32 -10.95 -11.35
N PRO A 132 -11.10 -9.63 -11.28
CA PRO A 132 -9.96 -9.03 -11.95
C PRO A 132 -8.62 -9.47 -11.33
N THR A 133 -7.57 -9.45 -12.16
CA THR A 133 -6.30 -10.11 -11.84
C THR A 133 -5.54 -9.46 -10.67
N ASP A 134 -5.70 -8.16 -10.44
CA ASP A 134 -5.04 -7.43 -9.35
C ASP A 134 -5.52 -7.87 -7.96
N LEU A 135 -6.76 -8.35 -7.81
CA LEU A 135 -7.27 -8.99 -6.58
C LEU A 135 -6.73 -10.41 -6.36
N LEU A 136 -6.12 -11.02 -7.37
CA LEU A 136 -5.55 -12.37 -7.29
C LEU A 136 -4.02 -12.37 -7.30
N THR A 137 -3.40 -11.24 -7.61
CA THR A 137 -1.94 -11.11 -7.75
C THR A 137 -1.39 -10.18 -6.69
N ALA A 138 -0.50 -10.74 -5.87
CA ALA A 138 0.18 -9.96 -4.85
C ALA A 138 1.04 -8.85 -5.49
N SER A 139 1.04 -7.67 -4.88
CA SER A 139 1.84 -6.55 -5.35
C SER A 139 3.34 -6.79 -5.15
N GLY A 140 4.18 -6.09 -5.93
CA GLY A 140 5.64 -6.21 -5.81
C GLY A 140 6.20 -5.67 -4.49
N SER A 141 5.54 -4.67 -3.90
CA SER A 141 5.90 -4.11 -2.59
C SER A 141 5.27 -4.86 -1.42
N GLY A 142 4.15 -5.56 -1.64
CA GLY A 142 3.32 -6.10 -0.56
C GLY A 142 2.64 -5.03 0.29
N LEU A 143 2.67 -3.77 -0.13
CA LEU A 143 2.13 -2.62 0.61
C LEU A 143 1.27 -1.69 -0.27
N ASP A 144 0.83 -2.19 -1.42
CA ASP A 144 0.08 -1.42 -2.41
C ASP A 144 -1.29 -0.97 -1.87
N PRO A 145 -1.56 0.35 -1.77
CA PRO A 145 -2.85 0.85 -1.33
C PRO A 145 -3.91 0.88 -2.45
N HIS A 146 -3.53 0.50 -3.67
CA HIS A 146 -4.36 0.67 -4.85
C HIS A 146 -4.89 -0.65 -5.42
N ILE A 147 -6.10 -0.55 -5.99
CA ILE A 147 -6.71 -1.55 -6.87
C ILE A 147 -7.26 -0.86 -8.12
N SER A 148 -7.56 -1.62 -9.16
CA SER A 148 -8.26 -1.15 -10.35
C SER A 148 -9.72 -0.75 -10.05
N PRO A 149 -10.32 0.18 -10.83
CA PRO A 149 -11.73 0.50 -10.74
C PRO A 149 -12.65 -0.74 -10.89
N GLU A 150 -12.27 -1.69 -11.74
CA GLU A 150 -12.99 -2.95 -11.95
C GLU A 150 -13.01 -3.80 -10.66
N SER A 151 -11.86 -3.88 -9.97
CA SER A 151 -11.73 -4.58 -8.69
C SER A 151 -12.44 -3.90 -7.54
N ALA A 152 -12.57 -2.57 -7.57
CA ALA A 152 -13.44 -1.86 -6.65
C ALA A 152 -14.91 -2.16 -6.95
N ALA A 153 -15.31 -2.13 -8.24
CA ALA A 153 -16.68 -2.30 -8.68
C ALA A 153 -17.27 -3.67 -8.33
N ILE A 154 -16.50 -4.74 -8.47
CA ILE A 154 -16.96 -6.11 -8.22
C ILE A 154 -17.30 -6.37 -6.74
N GLN A 155 -16.72 -5.59 -5.83
CA GLN A 155 -16.96 -5.68 -4.38
C GLN A 155 -18.20 -4.90 -3.92
N ILE A 156 -18.75 -4.00 -4.76
CA ILE A 156 -19.81 -3.05 -4.35
C ILE A 156 -21.08 -3.75 -3.88
N SER A 157 -21.47 -4.87 -4.50
CA SER A 157 -22.69 -5.59 -4.11
C SER A 157 -22.58 -6.12 -2.68
N ALA A 158 -21.48 -6.79 -2.35
CA ALA A 158 -21.25 -7.33 -1.01
C ALA A 158 -21.10 -6.21 0.03
N LEU A 159 -20.42 -5.12 -0.33
CA LEU A 159 -20.30 -3.95 0.53
C LEU A 159 -21.67 -3.31 0.83
N ALA A 160 -22.54 -3.18 -0.18
CA ALA A 160 -23.89 -2.64 0.02
C ALA A 160 -24.71 -3.50 1.00
N GLU A 161 -24.62 -4.83 0.88
CA GLU A 161 -25.28 -5.76 1.79
C GLU A 161 -24.73 -5.67 3.22
N ALA A 162 -23.41 -5.59 3.38
CA ALA A 162 -22.77 -5.54 4.69
C ALA A 162 -22.94 -4.19 5.41
N THR A 163 -22.96 -3.09 4.66
CA THR A 163 -23.00 -1.71 5.21
C THR A 163 -24.41 -1.15 5.30
N GLY A 164 -25.34 -1.62 4.47
CA GLY A 164 -26.66 -1.01 4.27
C GLY A 164 -26.63 0.27 3.43
N LEU A 165 -25.47 0.67 2.89
CA LEU A 165 -25.35 1.80 1.98
C LEU A 165 -25.88 1.45 0.59
N SER A 166 -26.35 2.45 -0.16
CA SER A 166 -26.77 2.22 -1.54
C SER A 166 -25.56 1.94 -2.43
N GLN A 167 -25.75 1.09 -3.45
CA GLN A 167 -24.69 0.84 -4.44
C GLN A 167 -24.26 2.13 -5.16
N ASP A 168 -25.18 3.07 -5.37
CA ASP A 168 -24.85 4.35 -6.00
C ASP A 168 -23.94 5.21 -5.12
N ARG A 169 -24.16 5.21 -3.80
CA ARG A 169 -23.25 5.88 -2.87
C ARG A 169 -21.87 5.23 -2.88
N LEU A 170 -21.79 3.90 -2.87
CA LEU A 170 -20.51 3.18 -2.94
C LEU A 170 -19.77 3.45 -4.26
N LYS A 171 -20.47 3.49 -5.39
CA LYS A 171 -19.88 3.86 -6.69
C LYS A 171 -19.35 5.29 -6.68
N GLU A 172 -20.07 6.21 -6.05
CA GLU A 172 -19.61 7.59 -5.88
C GLU A 172 -18.33 7.66 -5.04
N ILE A 173 -18.30 6.98 -3.88
CA ILE A 173 -17.09 6.89 -3.05
C ILE A 173 -15.91 6.34 -3.86
N VAL A 174 -16.12 5.25 -4.61
CA VAL A 174 -15.05 4.69 -5.47
C VAL A 174 -14.55 5.73 -6.46
N ARG A 175 -15.46 6.39 -7.19
CA ARG A 175 -15.12 7.41 -8.20
C ARG A 175 -14.37 8.61 -7.62
N GLU A 176 -14.75 9.07 -6.43
CA GLU A 176 -14.06 10.17 -5.75
C GLU A 176 -12.63 9.82 -5.33
N ASN A 177 -12.37 8.54 -5.11
CA ASN A 177 -11.05 8.03 -4.71
C ASN A 177 -10.32 7.33 -5.87
N THR A 178 -10.82 7.46 -7.10
CA THR A 178 -10.14 7.03 -8.33
C THR A 178 -9.17 8.13 -8.80
N GLN A 179 -7.90 7.75 -8.97
CA GLN A 179 -6.88 8.58 -9.58
C GLN A 179 -6.72 8.18 -11.05
N GLY A 180 -6.73 9.19 -11.92
CA GLY A 180 -6.51 9.00 -13.35
C GLY A 180 -5.04 8.82 -13.71
N LYS A 181 -4.79 8.46 -14.97
CA LYS A 181 -3.45 8.31 -15.52
C LYS A 181 -2.66 9.62 -15.45
N VAL A 182 -1.38 9.53 -15.15
CA VAL A 182 -0.47 10.69 -15.15
C VAL A 182 -0.38 11.23 -16.58
N LEU A 183 -0.72 12.51 -16.75
CA LEU A 183 -0.84 13.18 -18.06
C LEU A 183 -1.83 12.48 -19.04
N GLY A 184 -2.73 11.64 -18.53
CA GLY A 184 -3.68 10.87 -19.35
C GLY A 184 -3.10 9.65 -20.06
N ILE A 185 -1.78 9.42 -20.01
CA ILE A 185 -1.11 8.37 -20.80
C ILE A 185 -0.20 7.45 -19.98
N PHE A 186 0.28 7.88 -18.81
CA PHE A 186 1.20 7.09 -17.99
C PHE A 186 0.47 6.42 -16.82
N GLY A 187 0.65 5.11 -16.71
CA GLY A 187 0.04 4.29 -15.67
C GLY A 187 -1.39 3.87 -15.98
N GLU A 188 -2.07 3.39 -14.95
CA GLU A 188 -3.45 2.90 -14.98
C GLU A 188 -4.32 3.75 -14.08
N GLU A 189 -5.64 3.62 -14.21
CA GLU A 189 -6.55 4.21 -13.23
C GLU A 189 -6.51 3.37 -11.96
N THR A 190 -6.46 4.03 -10.80
CA THR A 190 -6.28 3.36 -9.51
C THR A 190 -7.25 3.90 -8.48
N VAL A 191 -7.76 3.03 -7.63
CA VAL A 191 -8.64 3.37 -6.51
C VAL A 191 -7.86 3.19 -5.22
N ASN A 192 -7.79 4.24 -4.39
CA ASN A 192 -7.14 4.16 -3.09
C ASN A 192 -8.06 3.53 -2.03
N VAL A 193 -7.74 2.31 -1.60
CA VAL A 193 -8.63 1.51 -0.74
C VAL A 193 -8.78 2.10 0.65
N LEU A 194 -7.70 2.64 1.25
CA LEU A 194 -7.77 3.29 2.56
C LEU A 194 -8.75 4.47 2.51
N MET A 195 -8.66 5.31 1.48
CA MET A 195 -9.52 6.49 1.37
C MET A 195 -10.99 6.12 1.13
N VAL A 196 -11.26 5.07 0.33
CA VAL A 196 -12.60 4.49 0.18
C VAL A 196 -13.14 4.02 1.54
N ASN A 197 -12.36 3.23 2.28
CA ASN A 197 -12.79 2.67 3.55
C ASN A 197 -13.01 3.74 4.63
N LEU A 198 -12.25 4.83 4.61
CA LEU A 198 -12.49 5.96 5.50
C LEU A 198 -13.78 6.70 5.18
N GLN A 199 -14.15 6.84 3.90
CA GLN A 199 -15.46 7.40 3.55
C GLN A 199 -16.61 6.47 3.98
N ILE A 200 -16.48 5.15 3.75
CA ILE A 200 -17.45 4.18 4.23
C ILE A 200 -17.57 4.25 5.77
N ALA A 201 -16.45 4.32 6.48
CA ALA A 201 -16.45 4.42 7.94
C ALA A 201 -17.15 5.69 8.45
N LYS A 202 -17.01 6.82 7.75
CA LYS A 202 -17.73 8.07 8.05
C LYS A 202 -19.22 7.94 7.80
N ASP A 203 -19.63 7.38 6.66
CA ASP A 203 -21.05 7.18 6.35
C ASP A 203 -21.72 6.22 7.36
N LEU A 204 -20.95 5.27 7.91
CA LEU A 204 -21.37 4.37 9.00
C LEU A 204 -21.26 4.98 10.41
N ASN A 205 -20.82 6.23 10.54
CA ASN A 205 -20.57 6.90 11.83
C ASN A 205 -19.59 6.16 12.76
N LEU A 206 -18.65 5.40 12.20
CA LEU A 206 -17.59 4.71 12.94
C LEU A 206 -16.44 5.65 13.30
N VAL A 207 -16.27 6.72 12.52
CA VAL A 207 -15.26 7.76 12.71
C VAL A 207 -15.82 9.13 12.34
N LYS A 208 -15.22 10.22 12.86
CA LYS A 208 -15.66 11.59 12.56
C LYS A 208 -14.81 12.28 11.47
#